data_AF-I3XUQ7-F1
#
_entry.id   AF-I3XUQ7-F1
#
_cell.length_a   1.000
_cell.length_b   1.000
_cell.length_c   1.000
_cell.angle_alpha   90.00
_cell.angle_beta   90.00
_cell.angle_gamma   90.00
#
_symmetry.space_group_name_H-M   'P 1'
#
loop_
_entity.id
_entity.type
_entity.pdbx_description
1 polymer ?
#
loop_
_entity_poly.entity_id
_entity_poly.type
_entity_poly.pdbx_seq_one_letter_code
_entity_poly.pdbx_strand_id
1 'polypeptide(L)'
;MKVICSHCLATNNVPKLDVYKKANCGKCKASLLDPHPIALSSDTLEAILESTDVPVIVDFWAPWCGPCKMFAPIFEQATRAYPLRVLFAKVDTEAEQFLATRFKIRSIPTLIVFKEGKEVERVSGAMNDEGLDAFVEKFL
;
A
#
# COMPACT_ATOMS: atom_id res chain seq x y z
N MET A 1 12.35 -1.33 -12.94
CA MET A 1 11.03 -1.61 -12.36
C MET A 1 10.26 -0.31 -12.22
N LYS A 2 8.96 -0.34 -12.45
CA LYS A 2 8.03 0.75 -12.23
C LYS A 2 7.59 0.76 -10.78
N VAL A 3 7.63 1.94 -10.15
CA VAL A 3 7.15 2.16 -8.79
C VAL A 3 6.38 3.48 -8.72
N ILE A 4 5.37 3.53 -7.87
CA ILE A 4 4.59 4.75 -7.62
C ILE A 4 5.27 5.56 -6.53
N CYS A 5 5.40 6.87 -6.77
CA CYS A 5 5.82 7.81 -5.73
C CYS A 5 4.66 8.06 -4.75
N SER A 6 4.85 7.77 -3.47
CA SER A 6 3.80 8.01 -2.46
C SER A 6 3.41 9.48 -2.32
N HIS A 7 4.35 10.40 -2.59
CA HIS A 7 4.17 11.84 -2.41
C HIS A 7 3.35 12.52 -3.51
N CYS A 8 3.37 12.00 -4.75
CA CYS A 8 2.71 12.66 -5.89
C CYS A 8 2.06 11.71 -6.90
N LEU A 9 2.03 10.42 -6.61
CA LEU A 9 1.46 9.34 -7.41
C LEU A 9 2.08 9.14 -8.80
N ALA A 10 3.17 9.84 -9.12
CA ALA A 10 3.86 9.64 -10.38
C ALA A 10 4.53 8.26 -10.44
N THR A 11 4.43 7.60 -11.58
CA THR A 11 5.20 6.39 -11.90
C THR A 11 6.66 6.75 -12.18
N ASN A 12 7.59 6.01 -11.57
CA ASN A 12 9.02 6.18 -11.74
C ASN A 12 9.63 4.86 -12.23
N ASN A 13 10.52 4.95 -13.22
CA ASN A 13 11.36 3.83 -13.62
C ASN A 13 12.62 3.85 -12.76
N VAL A 14 12.74 2.87 -11.88
CA VAL A 14 13.86 2.72 -10.94
C VAL A 14 14.66 1.47 -11.33
N PRO A 15 16.01 1.52 -11.40
CA PRO A 15 16.83 0.32 -11.59
C PRO A 15 16.59 -0.69 -10.46
N LYS A 16 16.52 -1.98 -10.77
CA LYS A 16 16.40 -3.02 -9.73
C LYS A 16 17.78 -3.24 -9.11
N LEU A 17 17.94 -2.92 -7.83
CA LEU A 17 19.19 -3.02 -7.08
C LEU A 17 18.91 -3.67 -5.72
N ASP A 18 19.92 -4.34 -5.14
CA ASP A 18 19.78 -4.91 -3.79
C ASP A 18 19.75 -3.82 -2.71
N VAL A 19 20.45 -2.69 -2.95
CA VAL A 19 20.54 -1.57 -2.01
C VAL A 19 20.43 -0.24 -2.76
N TYR A 20 19.59 0.66 -2.25
CA TYR A 20 19.45 2.02 -2.75
C TYR A 20 20.06 3.03 -1.76
N LYS A 21 21.08 3.77 -2.20
CA LYS A 21 21.61 4.91 -1.42
C LYS A 21 20.78 6.19 -1.62
N LYS A 22 20.17 6.32 -2.80
CA LYS A 22 19.35 7.46 -3.20
C LYS A 22 18.38 7.02 -4.28
N ALA A 23 17.12 7.39 -4.12
CA ALA A 23 16.11 7.27 -5.15
C ALA A 23 15.12 8.41 -4.94
N ASN A 24 14.97 9.29 -5.93
CA ASN A 24 14.07 10.44 -5.84
C ASN A 24 13.06 10.36 -6.98
N CYS A 25 11.85 10.85 -6.73
CA CYS A 25 10.84 10.93 -7.76
C CYS A 25 11.28 11.89 -8.89
N GLY A 26 11.13 11.48 -10.14
CA GLY A 26 11.40 12.31 -11.30
C GLY A 26 10.53 13.57 -11.37
N LYS A 27 9.28 13.50 -10.85
CA LYS A 27 8.28 14.59 -10.85
C LYS A 27 8.45 15.52 -9.66
N CYS A 28 8.17 15.06 -8.43
CA CYS A 28 8.17 15.93 -7.24
C CYS A 28 9.50 16.02 -6.48
N LYS A 29 10.53 15.26 -6.89
CA LYS A 29 11.87 15.22 -6.29
C LYS A 29 11.96 14.67 -4.85
N ALA A 30 10.83 14.36 -4.21
CA ALA A 30 10.79 13.69 -2.90
C ALA A 30 11.51 12.34 -2.94
N SER A 31 12.00 11.90 -1.77
CA SER A 31 12.65 10.60 -1.62
C SER A 31 11.64 9.47 -1.83
N LEU A 32 11.98 8.51 -2.69
CA LEU A 32 11.26 7.25 -2.82
C LEU A 32 11.67 6.25 -1.73
N LEU A 33 12.70 6.56 -0.95
CA LEU A 33 13.19 5.76 0.18
C LEU A 33 12.56 6.19 1.51
N ASP A 34 11.74 7.23 1.50
CA ASP A 34 10.92 7.67 2.64
C ASP A 34 9.45 7.72 2.21
N PRO A 35 8.83 6.55 1.95
CA PRO A 35 7.45 6.47 1.52
C PRO A 35 6.49 6.61 2.71
N HIS A 36 5.22 6.78 2.37
CA HIS A 36 4.07 6.68 3.28
C HIS A 36 2.94 5.96 2.54
N PRO A 37 1.91 5.44 3.24
CA PRO A 37 0.73 4.88 2.61
C PRO A 37 0.04 5.93 1.72
N ILE A 38 -0.39 5.52 0.54
CA ILE A 38 -1.19 6.37 -0.35
C ILE A 38 -2.68 6.12 -0.16
N ALA A 39 -3.49 7.17 -0.24
CA ALA A 39 -4.94 7.00 -0.32
C ALA A 39 -5.33 6.57 -1.74
N LEU A 40 -6.13 5.52 -1.86
CA LEU A 40 -6.74 5.09 -3.11
C LEU A 40 -8.24 5.40 -3.09
N SER A 41 -8.70 5.91 -4.22
CA SER A 41 -10.10 6.12 -4.55
C SER A 41 -10.52 5.25 -5.71
N SER A 42 -11.82 5.23 -5.99
CA SER A 42 -12.39 4.54 -7.16
C SER A 42 -11.74 4.97 -8.48
N ASP A 43 -11.29 6.23 -8.58
CA ASP A 43 -10.66 6.79 -9.79
C ASP A 43 -9.19 6.41 -9.96
N THR A 44 -8.50 6.04 -8.87
CA THR A 44 -7.04 5.89 -8.86
C THR A 44 -6.60 4.44 -8.73
N LEU A 45 -7.42 3.58 -8.13
CA LEU A 45 -7.04 2.21 -7.78
C LEU A 45 -6.55 1.39 -8.99
N GLU A 46 -7.32 1.35 -10.08
CA GLU A 46 -6.94 0.54 -11.25
C GLU A 46 -5.65 1.03 -11.89
N ALA A 47 -5.55 2.34 -12.13
CA ALA A 47 -4.36 2.95 -12.72
C ALA A 47 -3.09 2.69 -11.89
N ILE A 48 -3.20 2.73 -10.55
CA ILE A 48 -2.08 2.43 -9.65
C ILE A 48 -1.69 0.95 -9.71
N LEU A 49 -2.67 0.05 -9.65
CA LEU A 49 -2.42 -1.40 -9.69
C LEU A 49 -1.76 -1.85 -10.99
N GLU A 50 -2.04 -1.19 -12.11
CA GLU A 50 -1.44 -1.47 -13.41
C GLU A 50 -0.07 -0.78 -13.63
N SER A 51 0.23 0.26 -12.85
CA SER A 51 1.40 1.13 -13.06
C SER A 51 2.58 0.83 -12.14
N THR A 52 2.56 -0.29 -11.42
CA THR A 52 3.60 -0.68 -10.46
C THR A 52 4.01 -2.13 -10.64
N ASP A 53 5.32 -2.39 -10.57
CA ASP A 53 5.88 -3.75 -10.66
C ASP A 53 6.03 -4.41 -9.28
N VAL A 54 5.85 -3.65 -8.19
CA VAL A 54 5.93 -4.14 -6.81
C VAL A 54 4.55 -4.53 -6.29
N PRO A 55 4.47 -5.50 -5.35
CA PRO A 55 3.20 -5.81 -4.69
C PRO A 55 2.57 -4.58 -4.06
N VAL A 56 1.24 -4.49 -4.12
CA VAL A 56 0.45 -3.44 -3.47
C VAL A 56 -0.32 -4.06 -2.31
N ILE A 57 -0.12 -3.56 -1.11
CA ILE A 57 -0.89 -3.97 0.07
C ILE A 57 -1.84 -2.84 0.42
N VAL A 58 -3.14 -3.11 0.36
CA VAL A 58 -4.20 -2.13 0.59
C VAL A 58 -4.88 -2.42 1.92
N ASP A 59 -4.83 -1.45 2.85
CA ASP A 59 -5.60 -1.43 4.08
C ASP A 59 -6.98 -0.79 3.85
N PHE A 60 -8.03 -1.62 3.90
CA PHE A 60 -9.42 -1.16 3.91
C PHE A 60 -9.83 -0.84 5.34
N TRP A 61 -10.08 0.44 5.61
CA TRP A 61 -10.26 0.98 6.96
C TRP A 61 -11.38 2.01 7.03
N ALA A 62 -11.71 2.50 8.23
CA ALA A 62 -12.63 3.61 8.43
C ALA A 62 -12.22 4.47 9.65
N PRO A 63 -12.56 5.76 9.71
CA PRO A 63 -12.12 6.67 10.78
C PRO A 63 -12.72 6.35 12.16
N TRP A 64 -13.91 5.77 12.20
CA TRP A 64 -14.60 5.39 13.43
C TRP A 64 -14.11 4.04 14.00
N CYS A 65 -13.35 3.27 13.23
CA CYS A 65 -12.90 1.93 13.60
C CYS A 65 -11.73 1.98 14.59
N GLY A 66 -11.96 1.53 15.83
CA GLY A 66 -10.94 1.46 16.89
C GLY A 66 -9.69 0.66 16.48
N PRO A 67 -9.83 -0.61 16.06
CA PRO A 67 -8.70 -1.42 15.59
C PRO A 67 -7.93 -0.78 14.42
N CYS A 68 -8.63 -0.14 13.48
CA CYS A 68 -8.00 0.54 12.35
C CYS A 68 -7.09 1.70 12.82
N LYS A 69 -7.53 2.48 13.81
CA LYS A 69 -6.72 3.56 14.40
C LYS A 69 -5.47 3.03 15.10
N MET A 70 -5.56 1.88 15.79
CA MET A 70 -4.40 1.23 16.41
C MET A 70 -3.42 0.67 15.38
N PHE A 71 -3.94 0.16 14.26
CA PHE A 71 -3.14 -0.43 13.19
C PHE A 71 -2.47 0.61 12.27
N ALA A 72 -3.07 1.79 12.11
CA ALA A 72 -2.55 2.85 11.24
C ALA A 72 -1.06 3.20 11.44
N PRO A 73 -0.54 3.43 12.67
CA PRO A 73 0.88 3.73 12.87
C PRO A 73 1.81 2.56 12.51
N ILE A 74 1.38 1.31 12.73
CA ILE A 74 2.12 0.10 12.37
C ILE A 74 2.24 0.01 10.84
N PHE A 75 1.11 0.20 10.15
CA PHE A 75 1.07 0.22 8.69
C PHE A 75 1.90 1.36 8.08
N GLU A 76 1.90 2.54 8.70
CA GLU A 76 2.74 3.68 8.34
C GLU A 76 4.23 3.34 8.49
N GLN A 77 4.62 2.70 9.59
CA GLN A 77 6.01 2.33 9.86
C GLN A 77 6.53 1.28 8.87
N ALA A 78 5.71 0.28 8.52
CA ALA A 78 6.07 -0.75 7.56
C ALA A 78 6.46 -0.18 6.18
N THR A 79 5.88 0.96 5.78
CA THR A 79 6.26 1.59 4.50
C THR A 79 7.75 1.90 4.40
N ARG A 80 8.36 2.36 5.51
CA ARG A 80 9.78 2.69 5.60
C ARG A 80 10.67 1.46 5.77
N ALA A 81 10.13 0.32 6.19
CA ALA A 81 10.84 -0.95 6.23
C ALA A 81 10.99 -1.58 4.83
N TYR A 82 10.04 -1.30 3.93
CA TYR A 82 9.97 -1.90 2.59
C TYR A 82 9.98 -0.88 1.42
N PRO A 83 10.84 0.15 1.43
CA PRO A 83 10.87 1.15 0.39
C PRO A 83 11.21 0.50 -0.95
N LEU A 84 10.51 0.89 -2.01
CA LEU A 84 10.68 0.34 -3.36
C LEU A 84 10.46 -1.19 -3.51
N ARG A 85 10.05 -1.89 -2.44
CA ARG A 85 9.76 -3.33 -2.45
C ARG A 85 8.27 -3.61 -2.35
N VAL A 86 7.51 -2.76 -1.66
CA VAL A 86 6.05 -2.83 -1.55
C VAL A 86 5.46 -1.43 -1.66
N LEU A 87 4.31 -1.30 -2.31
CA LEU A 87 3.49 -0.10 -2.23
C LEU A 87 2.38 -0.31 -1.20
N PHE A 88 2.42 0.49 -0.13
CA PHE A 88 1.36 0.50 0.87
C PHE A 88 0.30 1.52 0.48
N ALA A 89 -0.96 1.12 0.57
CA ALA A 89 -2.09 1.92 0.19
C ALA A 89 -3.23 1.75 1.19
N LYS A 90 -4.15 2.72 1.22
CA LYS A 90 -5.32 2.71 2.09
C LYS A 90 -6.56 3.08 1.32
N VAL A 91 -7.68 2.42 1.63
CA VAL A 91 -9.02 2.76 1.13
C VAL A 91 -9.89 3.02 2.34
N ASP A 92 -10.41 4.24 2.47
CA ASP A 92 -11.45 4.55 3.46
C ASP A 92 -12.79 4.02 2.94
N THR A 93 -13.33 3.00 3.61
CA THR A 93 -14.56 2.33 3.18
C THR A 93 -15.82 3.17 3.37
N GLU A 94 -15.78 4.22 4.20
CA GLU A 94 -16.89 5.18 4.34
C GLU A 94 -16.93 6.14 3.15
N ALA A 95 -15.76 6.60 2.72
CA ALA A 95 -15.63 7.51 1.58
C ALA A 95 -15.78 6.77 0.24
N GLU A 96 -15.22 5.56 0.13
CA GLU A 96 -15.15 4.76 -1.09
C GLU A 96 -16.07 3.52 -1.03
N GLN A 97 -17.37 3.74 -0.79
CA GLN A 97 -18.36 2.67 -0.60
C GLN A 97 -18.45 1.72 -1.80
N PHE A 98 -18.22 2.23 -3.02
CA PHE A 98 -18.15 1.40 -4.23
C PHE A 98 -16.99 0.40 -4.16
N LEU A 99 -15.80 0.84 -3.74
CA LEU A 99 -14.66 -0.06 -3.55
C LEU A 99 -14.90 -1.07 -2.44
N ALA A 100 -15.47 -0.64 -1.30
CA ALA A 100 -15.84 -1.54 -0.22
C ALA A 100 -16.78 -2.66 -0.69
N THR A 101 -17.78 -2.30 -1.52
CA THR A 101 -18.71 -3.24 -2.13
C THR A 101 -18.02 -4.15 -3.15
N ARG A 102 -17.24 -3.58 -4.07
CA ARG A 102 -16.49 -4.29 -5.13
C ARG A 102 -15.60 -5.38 -4.56
N PHE A 103 -14.83 -5.05 -3.51
CA PHE A 103 -13.92 -5.98 -2.84
C PHE A 103 -14.58 -6.83 -1.76
N LYS A 104 -15.90 -6.69 -1.57
CA LYS A 104 -16.72 -7.44 -0.61
C LYS A 104 -16.16 -7.33 0.81
N ILE A 105 -15.80 -6.11 1.24
CA ILE A 105 -15.27 -5.86 2.57
C ILE A 105 -16.39 -6.07 3.60
N ARG A 106 -16.19 -7.01 4.52
CA ARG A 106 -17.17 -7.40 5.57
C ARG A 106 -16.74 -7.03 6.98
N SER A 107 -15.47 -6.71 7.15
CA SER A 107 -14.85 -6.33 8.42
C SER A 107 -13.65 -5.44 8.13
N ILE A 108 -13.31 -4.56 9.08
CA ILE A 108 -12.18 -3.65 8.97
C ILE A 108 -11.35 -3.68 10.27
N PRO A 109 -10.01 -3.50 10.20
CA PRO A 109 -9.24 -3.38 8.97
C PRO A 109 -9.20 -4.71 8.20
N THR A 110 -9.11 -4.63 6.88
CA THR A 110 -8.84 -5.79 6.02
C THR A 110 -7.72 -5.43 5.07
N LEU A 111 -6.67 -6.26 5.04
CA LEU A 111 -5.60 -6.14 4.07
C LEU A 111 -5.90 -7.00 2.85
N ILE A 112 -5.73 -6.43 1.67
CA ILE A 112 -5.73 -7.16 0.40
C ILE A 112 -4.39 -6.92 -0.29
N VAL A 113 -3.77 -8.00 -0.76
CA VAL A 113 -2.51 -7.96 -1.50
C VAL A 113 -2.80 -8.12 -2.97
N PHE A 114 -2.26 -7.21 -3.77
CA PHE A 114 -2.29 -7.26 -5.22
C PHE A 114 -0.90 -7.49 -5.78
N LYS A 115 -0.78 -8.42 -6.73
CA LYS A 115 0.39 -8.61 -7.58
C LYS A 115 -0.06 -8.61 -9.03
N GLU A 116 0.62 -7.82 -9.88
CA GLU A 116 0.28 -7.69 -11.31
C GLU A 116 -1.22 -7.38 -11.52
N GLY A 117 -1.76 -6.47 -10.70
CA GLY A 117 -3.16 -6.06 -10.73
C GLY A 117 -4.17 -7.08 -10.21
N LYS A 118 -3.75 -8.26 -9.75
CA LYS A 118 -4.63 -9.33 -9.26
C LYS A 118 -4.54 -9.48 -7.75
N GLU A 119 -5.68 -9.68 -7.11
CA GLU A 119 -5.73 -10.08 -5.71
C GLU A 119 -5.11 -11.47 -5.55
N VAL A 120 -4.14 -11.60 -4.62
CA VAL A 120 -3.44 -12.86 -4.34
C VAL A 120 -3.62 -13.36 -2.91
N GLU A 121 -3.95 -12.47 -1.97
CA GLU A 121 -4.22 -12.81 -0.57
C GLU A 121 -5.10 -11.75 0.07
N ARG A 122 -5.91 -12.16 1.06
CA ARG A 122 -6.61 -11.24 1.95
C ARG A 122 -6.60 -11.71 3.39
N VAL A 123 -6.55 -10.77 4.33
CA VAL A 123 -6.63 -11.05 5.76
C VAL A 123 -7.39 -9.94 6.47
N SER A 124 -8.28 -10.33 7.37
CA SER A 124 -9.06 -9.38 8.18
C SER A 124 -8.55 -9.34 9.61
N GLY A 125 -8.55 -8.14 10.19
CA GLY A 125 -8.05 -7.88 11.55
C GLY A 125 -6.74 -7.10 11.56
N ALA A 126 -6.55 -6.34 12.63
CA ALA A 126 -5.29 -5.64 12.88
C ALA A 126 -4.17 -6.64 13.25
N MET A 127 -2.94 -6.30 12.90
CA MET A 127 -1.74 -7.05 13.28
C MET A 127 -0.79 -6.15 14.07
N ASN A 128 0.09 -6.75 14.88
CA ASN A 128 1.27 -6.09 15.41
C ASN A 128 2.36 -5.98 14.33
N ASP A 129 3.46 -5.29 14.65
CA ASP A 129 4.60 -5.08 13.75
C ASP A 129 5.15 -6.42 13.22
N GLU A 130 5.42 -7.39 14.11
CA GLU A 130 5.98 -8.68 13.69
C GLU A 130 5.04 -9.47 12.78
N GLY A 131 3.74 -9.39 13.04
CA GLY A 131 2.71 -10.04 12.22
C GLY A 131 2.62 -9.41 10.83
N LEU A 132 2.69 -8.08 10.75
CA LEU A 132 2.68 -7.37 9.47
C LEU A 132 3.95 -7.66 8.66
N ASP A 133 5.13 -7.66 9.29
CA ASP A 133 6.39 -8.00 8.62
C ASP A 133 6.35 -9.42 8.07
N ALA A 134 5.94 -10.40 8.88
CA ALA A 134 5.77 -11.78 8.44
C ALA A 134 4.72 -11.94 7.33
N PHE A 135 3.70 -11.07 7.30
CA PHE A 135 2.72 -11.04 6.21
C PHE A 135 3.34 -10.49 4.93
N VAL A 136 4.05 -9.36 5.01
CA VAL A 136 4.70 -8.70 3.87
C VAL A 136 5.74 -9.61 3.20
N GLU A 137 6.60 -10.27 3.98
CA GLU A 137 7.69 -11.11 3.47
C GLU A 137 7.21 -12.30 2.61
N LYS A 138 5.95 -12.75 2.76
CA LYS A 138 5.37 -13.79 1.89
C LYS A 138 5.25 -13.35 0.42
N PHE A 139 5.28 -12.05 0.18
CA PHE A 139 5.00 -11.45 -1.12
C PHE A 139 6.21 -10.83 -1.79
N LEU A 140 7.37 -10.83 -1.14
CA LEU A 140 8.63 -10.34 -1.69
C LEU A 140 9.38 -11.43 -2.47
#